data_AF-A0A453AAQ9-F1
#
_entry.id   AF-A0A453AAQ9-F1
#
_cell.length_a   1.000
_cell.length_b   1.000
_cell.length_c   1.000
_cell.angle_alpha   90.00
_cell.angle_beta   90.00
_cell.angle_gamma   90.00
#
_symmetry.space_group_name_H-M   'P 1'
#
loop_
_entity.id
_entity.type
_entity.pdbx_description
1 polymer ?
#
loop_
_entity_poly.entity_id
_entity_poly.type
_entity_poly.pdbx_seq_one_letter_code
_entity_poly.pdbx_strand_id
1 'polypeptide(L)'
;MALFSFQVGLASGEGNYTDIVRDAQRSINLPNVILVDAMGLPLSDDQLHLSTEAQLRLGEMLAQAYLEFESSRDPKAIESPHQ
;
A
#
# COMPACT_ATOMS: atom_id res chain seq x y z
N MET A 1 22.52 1.26 2.62
CA MET A 1 21.42 1.53 1.66
C MET A 1 20.20 0.78 2.19
N ALA A 2 19.17 1.46 2.67
CA ALA A 2 17.94 0.80 3.10
C ALA A 2 17.05 0.57 1.88
N LEU A 3 16.53 -0.64 1.72
CA LEU A 3 15.61 -1.00 0.64
C LEU A 3 14.22 -0.47 0.98
N PHE A 4 13.59 0.21 0.03
CA PHE A 4 12.19 0.60 0.13
C PHE A 4 11.29 -0.61 -0.12
N SER A 5 10.30 -0.83 0.74
CA SER A 5 9.41 -1.99 0.69
C SER A 5 7.96 -1.58 0.81
N PHE A 6 7.13 -2.15 -0.06
CA PHE A 6 5.68 -2.02 0.05
C PHE A 6 5.10 -3.22 0.78
N GLN A 7 4.09 -2.94 1.57
CA GLN A 7 3.21 -3.94 2.12
C GLN A 7 1.80 -3.71 1.61
N VAL A 8 1.14 -4.77 1.15
CA VAL A 8 -0.27 -4.69 0.75
C VAL A 8 -1.15 -5.20 1.87
N GLY A 9 -2.07 -4.34 2.35
CA GLY A 9 -3.09 -4.73 3.30
C GLY A 9 -4.06 -5.72 2.67
N LEU A 10 -4.32 -6.86 3.31
CA LEU A 10 -5.18 -7.91 2.77
C LEU A 10 -6.58 -7.36 2.45
N ALA A 11 -7.05 -7.53 1.21
CA ALA A 11 -8.42 -7.15 0.83
C ALA A 11 -9.48 -8.15 1.36
N SER A 12 -9.04 -9.38 1.63
CA SER A 12 -9.86 -10.57 1.88
C SER A 12 -8.98 -11.65 2.54
N GLY A 13 -9.61 -12.72 3.05
CA GLY A 13 -8.91 -13.87 3.61
C GLY A 13 -9.87 -14.99 3.99
N GLU A 14 -9.36 -16.22 4.10
CA GLU A 14 -10.13 -17.37 4.57
C GLU A 14 -10.07 -17.51 6.09
N GLY A 15 -11.20 -17.82 6.72
CA GLY A 15 -11.31 -17.98 8.16
C GLY A 15 -11.45 -16.66 8.94
N ASN A 16 -11.27 -16.72 10.25
CA ASN A 16 -11.70 -15.66 11.18
C ASN A 16 -10.58 -14.71 11.63
N TYR A 17 -9.43 -14.72 10.97
CA TYR A 17 -8.23 -13.99 11.42
C TYR A 17 -7.83 -12.83 10.51
N THR A 18 -8.59 -12.54 9.46
CA THR A 18 -8.30 -11.46 8.50
C THR A 18 -8.14 -10.11 9.20
N ASP A 19 -8.99 -9.79 10.17
CA ASP A 19 -8.91 -8.53 10.93
C ASP A 19 -7.64 -8.44 11.77
N ILE A 20 -7.27 -9.52 12.47
CA ILE A 20 -6.04 -9.58 13.28
C ILE A 20 -4.80 -9.42 12.39
N VAL A 21 -4.78 -10.07 11.22
CA VAL A 21 -3.68 -9.91 10.26
C VAL A 21 -3.63 -8.46 9.79
N ARG A 22 -4.76 -7.87 9.38
CA ARG A 22 -4.81 -6.49 8.91
C ARG A 22 -4.37 -5.49 9.98
N ASP A 23 -4.76 -5.66 11.23
CA ASP A 23 -4.30 -4.82 12.34
C ASP A 23 -2.78 -4.92 12.51
N ALA A 24 -2.22 -6.11 12.40
CA ALA A 24 -0.76 -6.29 12.40
C ALA A 24 -0.10 -5.60 11.19
N GLN A 25 -0.70 -5.68 10.00
CA GLN A 25 -0.20 -5.00 8.80
C GLN A 25 -0.22 -3.46 8.96
N ARG A 26 -1.27 -2.89 9.58
CA ARG A 26 -1.37 -1.46 9.89
C ARG A 26 -0.40 -1.00 10.97
N SER A 27 -0.04 -1.88 11.89
CA SER A 27 0.80 -1.55 13.05
C SER A 27 2.30 -1.55 12.73
N ILE A 28 2.71 -1.99 11.53
CA ILE A 28 4.11 -1.98 11.11
C ILE A 28 4.56 -0.53 10.91
N ASN A 29 5.45 -0.08 11.81
CA ASN A 29 6.06 1.24 11.78
C ASN A 29 7.58 1.10 11.65
N LEU A 30 8.04 0.80 10.44
CA LEU A 30 9.45 0.67 10.10
C LEU A 30 9.86 1.73 9.07
N PRO A 31 11.08 2.28 9.13
CA PRO A 31 11.57 3.20 8.12
C PRO A 31 11.55 2.56 6.72
N ASN A 32 11.07 3.31 5.73
CA ASN A 32 10.98 2.86 4.33
C ASN A 32 10.02 1.67 4.08
N VAL A 33 9.07 1.44 4.99
CA VAL A 33 7.94 0.53 4.75
C VAL A 33 6.67 1.36 4.62
N ILE A 34 5.94 1.18 3.52
CA ILE A 34 4.64 1.83 3.29
C ILE A 34 3.56 0.76 3.14
N LEU A 35 2.42 0.97 3.83
CA LEU A 35 1.22 0.18 3.65
C LEU A 35 0.37 0.75 2.50
N VAL A 36 0.07 -0.08 1.51
CA VAL A 36 -0.95 0.16 0.49
C VAL A 36 -2.17 -0.70 0.84
N ASP A 37 -3.27 -0.09 1.26
CA ASP A 37 -4.45 -0.81 1.76
C ASP A 37 -5.40 -1.19 0.62
N ALA A 38 -5.50 -2.48 0.31
CA ALA A 38 -6.36 -2.99 -0.76
C ALA A 38 -7.82 -3.23 -0.33
N MET A 39 -8.17 -2.94 0.93
CA MET A 39 -9.54 -3.13 1.43
C MET A 39 -10.57 -2.35 0.62
N GLY A 40 -11.67 -3.03 0.27
CA GLY A 40 -12.74 -2.47 -0.55
C GLY A 40 -12.50 -2.52 -2.06
N LEU A 41 -11.33 -2.99 -2.52
CA LEU A 41 -11.13 -3.30 -3.93
C LEU A 41 -11.99 -4.50 -4.36
N PRO A 42 -12.53 -4.51 -5.59
CA PRO A 42 -13.38 -5.61 -6.06
C PRO A 42 -12.70 -6.97 -6.02
N LEU A 43 -13.40 -7.97 -5.50
CA LEU A 43 -12.97 -9.36 -5.53
C LEU A 43 -13.49 -10.07 -6.78
N SER A 44 -12.83 -11.16 -7.14
CA SER A 44 -13.28 -12.13 -8.13
C SER A 44 -14.46 -12.95 -7.58
N ASP A 45 -15.02 -13.83 -8.41
CA ASP A 45 -16.19 -14.63 -8.07
C ASP A 45 -15.98 -15.54 -6.85
N ASP A 46 -14.74 -15.90 -6.53
CA ASP A 46 -14.38 -16.71 -5.36
C ASP A 46 -14.40 -15.93 -4.02
N GLN A 47 -14.65 -14.62 -4.05
CA GLN A 47 -14.66 -13.74 -2.88
C GLN A 47 -13.34 -13.76 -2.07
N LEU A 48 -12.25 -14.21 -2.68
CA LEU A 48 -10.95 -14.34 -2.05
C LEU A 48 -9.86 -13.59 -2.81
N HIS A 49 -9.81 -13.68 -4.14
CA HIS A 49 -8.79 -13.01 -4.93
C HIS A 49 -9.30 -11.66 -5.46
N LEU A 50 -8.40 -10.68 -5.64
CA LEU A 50 -8.72 -9.44 -6.34
C LEU A 50 -9.13 -9.73 -7.79
N SER A 51 -10.11 -9.00 -8.33
CA SER A 51 -10.42 -9.04 -9.75
C SER A 51 -9.30 -8.42 -10.60
N THR A 52 -9.29 -8.67 -11.91
CA THR A 52 -8.32 -8.04 -12.82
C THR A 52 -8.34 -6.52 -12.73
N GLU A 53 -9.53 -5.91 -12.69
CA GLU A 53 -9.68 -4.46 -12.56
C GLU A 53 -9.14 -3.95 -11.21
N ALA A 54 -9.35 -4.71 -10.13
CA ALA A 54 -8.80 -4.39 -8.82
C ALA A 54 -7.27 -4.49 -8.79
N GLN A 55 -6.69 -5.47 -9.50
CA GLN A 55 -5.23 -5.59 -9.63
C GLN A 55 -4.63 -4.41 -10.41
N LEU A 56 -5.31 -3.93 -11.47
CA LEU A 56 -4.89 -2.70 -12.17
C LEU A 56 -4.85 -1.51 -11.21
N ARG A 57 -5.93 -1.29 -10.46
CA ARG A 57 -6.00 -0.20 -9.45
C ARG A 57 -4.94 -0.35 -8.37
N LEU A 58 -4.73 -1.56 -7.85
CA LEU A 58 -3.69 -1.81 -6.86
C LEU A 58 -2.29 -1.49 -7.42
N GLY A 59 -2.03 -1.80 -8.70
CA GLY A 59 -0.81 -1.43 -9.40
C GLY A 59 -0.60 0.08 -9.45
N GLU A 60 -1.65 0.84 -9.76
CA GLU A 60 -1.63 2.31 -9.73
C GLU A 60 -1.35 2.85 -8.33
N MET A 61 -1.97 2.27 -7.29
CA MET A 61 -1.73 2.65 -5.89
C MET A 61 -0.29 2.39 -5.46
N LEU A 62 0.29 1.25 -5.86
CA LEU A 62 1.70 0.92 -5.60
C LEU A 62 2.65 1.88 -6.33
N ALA A 63 2.37 2.21 -7.59
CA ALA A 63 3.15 3.18 -8.35
C ALA A 63 3.08 4.58 -7.73
N GLN A 64 1.90 5.01 -7.28
CA GLN A 64 1.73 6.30 -6.59
C GLN A 64 2.52 6.34 -5.28
N ALA A 65 2.43 5.30 -4.46
CA ALA A 65 3.19 5.18 -3.21
C ALA A 65 4.72 5.23 -3.46
N TYR A 66 5.19 4.68 -4.58
CA TYR A 66 6.59 4.78 -4.99
C TYR A 66 7.01 6.23 -5.25
N LEU A 67 6.24 6.95 -6.08
CA LEU A 67 6.55 8.33 -6.45
C LEU A 67 6.53 9.26 -5.24
N GLU A 68 5.55 9.08 -4.34
CA GLU A 68 5.47 9.82 -3.08
C GLU A 68 6.68 9.57 -2.19
N PHE A 69 7.07 8.30 -2.02
CA PHE A 69 8.27 7.94 -1.26
C PHE A 69 9.52 8.61 -1.84
N GLU A 70 9.76 8.51 -3.15
CA GLU A 70 10.93 9.14 -3.78
C GLU A 70 10.90 10.67 -3.65
N SER A 71 9.73 11.32 -3.81
CA SER A 71 9.61 12.77 -3.63
C SER A 71 9.93 13.22 -2.20
N SER A 72 9.58 12.41 -1.20
CA SER A 72 9.89 12.70 0.21
C SER A 72 11.38 12.60 0.54
N ARG A 73 12.17 11.94 -0.34
CA ARG A 73 13.62 11.79 -0.20
C ARG A 73 14.41 12.86 -0.92
N ASP A 74 13.79 13.69 -1.77
CA ASP A 74 14.44 14.82 -2.41
C ASP A 74 14.48 16.02 -1.44
N PRO A 75 15.67 16.39 -0.91
CA PRO A 75 15.79 17.52 0.01
C PRO A 75 15.35 18.86 -0.61
N LYS A 76 15.31 18.97 -1.95
CA LYS A 76 14.87 20.18 -2.66
C LYS A 76 13.36 20.37 -2.71
N ALA A 77 12.56 19.34 -2.49
CA ALA A 77 11.09 19.44 -2.53
C ALA A 77 10.50 20.19 -1.31
N ILE A 78 11.31 20.40 -0.27
CA ILE A 78 10.91 21.01 1.00
C ILE A 78 11.19 22.53 1.03
N GLU A 79 11.92 23.07 0.05
CA GLU A 79 12.18 24.51 -0.08
C GLU A 79 11.38 25.15 -1.23
N SER A 80 10.25 25.79 -0.83
CA SER A 80 9.56 26.93 -1.47
C SER A 80 8.40 26.67 -2.46
N PRO A 81 7.23 27.28 -2.16
CA PRO A 81 6.61 28.22 -3.10
C PRO A 81 6.35 29.58 -2.44
N HIS A 82 7.41 30.26 -2.03
CA HIS A 82 7.44 31.70 -1.74
C HIS A 82 8.69 32.33 -2.36
N GLN A 83 8.72 32.42 -3.69
CA GLN A 83 9.38 33.50 -4.41
C GLN A 83 8.47 33.97 -5.55
#